data_AF-A0AAP2GHB2-F1
#
_entry.id   AF-A0AAP2GHB2-F1
#
_cell.length_a   1.000
_cell.length_b   1.000
_cell.length_c   1.000
_cell.angle_alpha   90.00
_cell.angle_beta   90.00
_cell.angle_gamma   90.00
#
_symmetry.space_group_name_H-M   'P 1'
#
loop_
_entity.id
_entity.type
_entity.pdbx_description
1 polymer ?
#
loop_
_entity_poly.entity_id
_entity_poly.type
_entity_poly.pdbx_seq_one_letter_code
_entity_poly.pdbx_strand_id
1 'polypeptide(L)'
;MPFLEGPFAFTGKLDMLSAYRMRGVDKIVVRRKGGPSAEKIKTSKSFENTRRTMSEFGGCSRHGSYVRKAMNQVRRLSDYNFGSDINSVMRQVQLRDGTSEWGRRRIALSEHTRLLEGFSTTQKAPAFDSIVRAPVYYTLDRHDRSVRVDLPELLRDINYFPRNNHAMFRLTITLGIVPDLTFDVPSKEYLPPWWYSSAYHSISTSTDWSPSLEGMPGSTLELAMEALPPGDDAWTLMLSIGIEYGAVRQNGTIGEVRRFGAAKIMGLQGKDGESEESGGEMIEDSGERNGETGIVREDVPARDPQDEPRAMAAPDMQYVYTMKEPATEKKEVRVYTYTIPVSAREELDDICATRTAEPEQIALTPPETRDSGQRSTDSGKFFFAENTSVASFFPRMSKSSPGFQPRWILSGPPG
;
A
#
# COMPACT_ATOMS: atom_id res chain seq x y z
N MET A 1 -10.38 30.60 4.73
CA MET A 1 -9.45 31.48 3.99
C MET A 1 -8.69 30.61 2.99
N PRO A 2 -8.58 31.04 1.74
CA PRO A 2 -7.66 30.45 0.77
C PRO A 2 -6.26 31.09 0.92
N PHE A 3 -5.22 30.34 0.60
CA PHE A 3 -3.83 30.78 0.52
C PHE A 3 -3.36 30.62 -0.92
N LEU A 4 -2.87 31.68 -1.55
CA LEU A 4 -2.32 31.63 -2.90
C LEU A 4 -0.86 31.15 -2.83
N GLU A 5 -0.54 30.15 -3.65
CA GLU A 5 0.79 29.55 -3.79
C GLU A 5 1.38 29.79 -5.20
N GLY A 6 0.63 30.45 -6.08
CA GLY A 6 1.00 30.82 -7.44
C GLY A 6 -0.15 31.58 -8.14
N PRO A 7 -0.04 31.89 -9.44
CA PRO A 7 -1.03 32.71 -10.15
C PRO A 7 -2.43 32.07 -10.20
N PHE A 8 -2.51 30.74 -10.25
CA PHE A 8 -3.77 29.96 -10.21
C PHE A 8 -3.76 28.85 -9.15
N ALA A 9 -2.65 28.66 -8.44
CA ALA A 9 -2.49 27.64 -7.42
C ALA A 9 -2.89 28.19 -6.06
N PHE A 10 -3.82 27.52 -5.36
CA PHE A 10 -4.21 27.89 -4.01
C PHE A 10 -4.55 26.67 -3.16
N THR A 11 -4.42 26.80 -1.84
CA THR A 11 -4.93 25.83 -0.85
C THR A 11 -5.96 26.51 0.05
N GLY A 12 -6.79 25.73 0.75
CA GLY A 12 -7.86 26.22 1.60
C GLY A 12 -9.23 26.32 0.91
N LYS A 13 -10.12 27.16 1.46
CA LYS A 13 -11.54 27.26 1.05
C LYS A 13 -11.78 28.53 0.24
N LEU A 14 -12.36 28.37 -0.94
CA LEU A 14 -12.80 29.44 -1.84
C LEU A 14 -14.27 29.17 -2.23
N ASP A 15 -15.21 29.86 -1.57
CA ASP A 15 -16.65 29.64 -1.71
C ASP A 15 -17.05 28.14 -1.65
N MET A 16 -17.60 27.59 -2.73
CA MET A 16 -18.05 26.21 -2.87
C MET A 16 -16.91 25.24 -3.23
N LEU A 17 -15.65 25.69 -3.29
CA LEU A 17 -14.48 24.87 -3.53
C LEU A 17 -13.59 24.76 -2.29
N SER A 18 -13.00 23.57 -2.11
CA SER A 18 -11.95 23.32 -1.13
C SER A 18 -10.76 22.69 -1.86
N ALA A 19 -9.64 23.41 -1.86
CA ALA A 19 -8.37 22.98 -2.41
C ALA A 19 -7.42 22.53 -1.28
N TYR A 20 -6.75 21.39 -1.45
CA TYR A 20 -5.81 20.88 -0.45
C TYR A 20 -4.72 20.00 -1.08
N ARG A 21 -3.58 19.90 -0.40
CA ARG A 21 -2.50 18.97 -0.75
C ARG A 21 -2.72 17.64 -0.03
N MET A 22 -2.57 16.54 -0.74
CA MET A 22 -2.61 15.19 -0.18
C MET A 22 -1.19 14.61 -0.21
N ARG A 23 -0.73 14.05 0.90
CA ARG A 23 0.62 13.48 0.99
C ARG A 23 0.75 12.29 0.03
N GLY A 24 1.71 12.34 -0.89
CA GLY A 24 1.87 11.36 -1.96
C GLY A 24 1.12 11.71 -3.26
N VAL A 25 0.54 12.90 -3.37
CA VAL A 25 -0.03 13.45 -4.61
C VAL A 25 0.60 14.81 -4.87
N ASP A 26 1.33 14.95 -5.98
CA ASP A 26 2.07 16.19 -6.30
C ASP A 26 1.15 17.36 -6.73
N LYS A 27 -0.09 17.03 -7.11
CA LYS A 27 -1.11 17.98 -7.57
C LYS A 27 -1.99 18.46 -6.40
N ILE A 28 -2.46 19.70 -6.47
CA ILE A 28 -3.49 20.21 -5.55
C ILE A 28 -4.82 19.56 -5.91
N VAL A 29 -5.47 18.95 -4.92
CA VAL A 29 -6.80 18.33 -5.08
C VAL A 29 -7.86 19.39 -4.78
N VAL A 30 -8.72 19.67 -5.75
CA VAL A 30 -9.85 20.59 -5.61
C VAL A 30 -11.15 19.80 -5.61
N ARG A 31 -12.02 20.02 -4.63
CA ARG A 31 -13.36 19.42 -4.57
C ARG A 31 -14.45 20.47 -4.36
N ARG A 32 -15.63 20.23 -4.94
CA ARG A 32 -16.83 21.00 -4.62
C ARG A 32 -17.33 20.60 -3.22
N LYS A 33 -17.78 21.58 -2.45
CA LYS A 33 -18.52 21.39 -1.20
C LYS A 33 -19.92 20.87 -1.54
N GLY A 34 -20.26 19.69 -1.03
CA GLY A 34 -21.53 19.03 -1.25
C GLY A 34 -21.82 18.01 -0.15
N GLY A 35 -22.98 17.38 -0.24
CA GLY A 35 -23.49 16.44 0.77
C GLY A 35 -24.48 17.07 1.75
N PRO A 36 -25.17 16.24 2.55
CA PRO A 36 -26.12 16.68 3.57
C PRO A 36 -25.43 17.46 4.72
N SER A 37 -26.17 18.36 5.38
CA SER A 37 -25.66 19.02 6.59
C SER A 37 -25.48 18.02 7.74
N ALA A 38 -24.53 18.29 8.63
CA ALA A 38 -24.28 17.43 9.80
C ALA A 38 -25.52 17.26 10.69
N GLU A 39 -26.35 18.30 10.79
CA GLU A 39 -27.66 18.25 11.45
C GLU A 39 -28.61 17.29 10.75
N LYS A 40 -28.75 17.37 9.42
CA LYS A 40 -29.61 16.46 8.63
C LYS A 40 -29.18 15.00 8.78
N ILE A 41 -27.87 14.72 8.85
CA ILE A 41 -27.35 13.36 9.12
C ILE A 41 -27.73 12.89 10.54
N LYS A 42 -27.67 13.78 11.54
CA LYS A 42 -28.00 13.46 12.94
C LYS A 42 -29.50 13.23 13.16
N THR A 43 -30.38 14.03 12.57
CA THR A 43 -31.81 14.07 12.90
C THR A 43 -32.72 13.34 11.91
N SER A 44 -32.42 13.36 10.60
CA SER A 44 -33.36 12.87 9.59
C SER A 44 -33.45 11.34 9.58
N LYS A 45 -34.66 10.80 9.43
CA LYS A 45 -34.92 9.36 9.29
C LYS A 45 -34.16 8.73 8.11
N SER A 46 -34.00 9.46 7.01
CA SER A 46 -33.26 9.00 5.81
C SER A 46 -31.79 8.63 6.06
N PHE A 47 -31.18 9.15 7.14
CA PHE A 47 -29.77 8.88 7.50
C PHE A 47 -29.63 7.88 8.66
N GLU A 48 -30.68 7.14 9.02
CA GLU A 48 -30.62 6.17 10.11
C GLU A 48 -29.57 5.07 9.88
N ASN A 49 -29.59 4.44 8.71
CA ASN A 49 -28.60 3.43 8.31
C ASN A 49 -27.17 4.00 8.26
N THR A 50 -27.03 5.28 7.87
CA THR A 50 -25.76 6.00 7.89
C THR A 50 -25.25 6.16 9.33
N ARG A 51 -26.12 6.54 10.29
CA ARG A 51 -25.75 6.66 11.71
C ARG A 51 -25.34 5.30 12.31
N ARG A 52 -26.06 4.22 12.00
CA ARG A 52 -25.69 2.85 12.41
C ARG A 52 -24.30 2.48 11.89
N THR A 53 -24.05 2.68 10.60
CA THR A 53 -22.75 2.42 9.95
C THR A 53 -21.62 3.29 10.52
N MET A 54 -21.89 4.58 10.81
CA MET A 54 -20.92 5.49 11.43
C MET A 54 -20.55 5.07 12.85
N SER A 55 -21.50 4.51 13.62
CA SER A 55 -21.25 4.00 14.96
C SER A 55 -20.33 2.77 14.91
N GLU A 56 -20.68 1.77 14.10
CA GLU A 56 -19.85 0.56 13.85
C GLU A 56 -18.43 0.92 13.39
N PHE A 57 -18.30 1.85 12.44
CA PHE A 57 -17.00 2.34 11.97
C PHE A 57 -16.19 3.08 13.05
N GLY A 58 -16.87 3.81 13.94
CA GLY A 58 -16.27 4.42 15.12
C GLY A 58 -15.71 3.36 16.09
N GLY A 59 -16.47 2.28 16.31
CA GLY A 59 -16.01 1.09 17.05
C GLY A 59 -14.76 0.47 16.44
N CYS A 60 -14.79 0.15 15.13
CA CYS A 60 -13.63 -0.39 14.41
C CYS A 60 -12.39 0.51 14.53
N SER A 61 -12.58 1.83 14.39
CA SER A 61 -11.49 2.81 14.50
C SER A 61 -10.90 2.89 15.90
N ARG A 62 -11.73 2.71 16.93
CA ARG A 62 -11.29 2.64 18.34
C ARG A 62 -10.59 1.32 18.64
N HIS A 63 -11.10 0.19 18.17
CA HIS A 63 -10.47 -1.13 18.31
C HIS A 63 -9.08 -1.15 17.65
N GLY A 64 -8.97 -0.63 16.42
CA GLY A 64 -7.68 -0.47 15.74
C GLY A 64 -6.71 0.46 16.48
N SER A 65 -7.18 1.31 17.38
CA SER A 65 -6.32 2.09 18.29
C SER A 65 -5.71 1.22 19.39
N TYR A 66 -6.46 0.25 19.94
CA TYR A 66 -5.95 -0.71 20.92
C TYR A 66 -4.96 -1.70 20.28
N VAL A 67 -5.22 -2.19 19.07
CA VAL A 67 -4.24 -2.97 18.29
C VAL A 67 -2.92 -2.19 18.16
N ARG A 68 -2.97 -0.91 17.76
CA ARG A 68 -1.78 -0.05 17.64
C ARG A 68 -1.08 0.24 18.98
N LYS A 69 -1.79 0.17 20.11
CA LYS A 69 -1.20 0.24 21.45
C LYS A 69 -0.51 -1.07 21.83
N ALA A 70 -1.08 -2.22 21.45
CA ALA A 70 -0.50 -3.54 21.70
C ALA A 70 0.83 -3.80 20.97
N MET A 71 1.09 -3.07 19.89
CA MET A 71 2.37 -3.09 19.16
C MET A 71 3.18 -1.78 19.31
N ASN A 72 2.98 -0.99 20.38
CA ASN A 72 3.40 0.43 20.40
C ASN A 72 4.90 0.67 20.13
N GLN A 73 5.79 -0.25 20.53
CA GLN A 73 7.22 -0.14 20.26
C GLN A 73 7.53 -0.30 18.77
N VAL A 74 7.15 -1.43 18.15
CA VAL A 74 7.40 -1.70 16.72
C VAL A 74 6.52 -0.88 15.76
N ARG A 75 5.44 -0.26 16.25
CA ARG A 75 4.57 0.68 15.49
C ARG A 75 5.33 1.77 14.74
N ARG A 76 6.48 2.22 15.24
CA ARG A 76 7.29 3.28 14.60
C ARG A 76 8.00 2.84 13.30
N LEU A 77 8.01 1.54 13.03
CA LEU A 77 8.56 0.89 11.84
C LEU A 77 7.49 0.66 10.76
N SER A 78 6.22 0.92 11.09
CA SER A 78 5.05 0.70 10.23
C SER A 78 4.85 1.85 9.24
N ASP A 79 4.12 1.59 8.16
CA ASP A 79 3.77 2.61 7.17
C ASP A 79 2.94 3.75 7.77
N TYR A 80 2.84 4.88 7.07
CA TYR A 80 2.05 6.03 7.57
C TYR A 80 0.54 5.72 7.71
N ASN A 81 0.00 4.79 6.91
CA ASN A 81 -1.45 4.59 6.75
C ASN A 81 -1.97 3.19 7.13
N PHE A 82 -1.15 2.28 7.67
CA PHE A 82 -1.57 0.91 8.04
C PHE A 82 -2.80 0.82 8.97
N GLY A 83 -3.15 1.94 9.62
CA GLY A 83 -4.37 2.07 10.41
C GLY A 83 -5.67 1.93 9.62
N SER A 84 -5.72 2.22 8.31
CA SER A 84 -6.89 1.91 7.47
C SER A 84 -7.12 0.43 7.33
N ASP A 85 -6.04 -0.34 7.28
CA ASP A 85 -6.06 -1.75 6.93
C ASP A 85 -6.43 -2.56 8.18
N ILE A 86 -5.86 -2.20 9.33
CA ILE A 86 -6.34 -2.67 10.64
C ILE A 86 -7.84 -2.39 10.78
N ASN A 87 -8.31 -1.18 10.47
CA ASN A 87 -9.75 -0.86 10.56
C ASN A 87 -10.61 -1.73 9.59
N SER A 88 -10.06 -2.13 8.43
CA SER A 88 -10.71 -3.06 7.50
C SER A 88 -10.82 -4.46 8.11
N VAL A 89 -9.75 -4.98 8.72
CA VAL A 89 -9.75 -6.25 9.47
C VAL A 89 -10.73 -6.20 10.65
N MET A 90 -10.72 -5.13 11.45
CA MET A 90 -11.66 -4.97 12.57
C MET A 90 -13.12 -4.90 12.09
N ARG A 91 -13.38 -4.43 10.86
CA ARG A 91 -14.71 -4.50 10.28
C ARG A 91 -15.11 -5.93 9.91
N GLN A 92 -14.17 -6.76 9.45
CA GLN A 92 -14.44 -8.19 9.22
C GLN A 92 -14.74 -8.91 10.54
N VAL A 93 -13.97 -8.65 11.60
CA VAL A 93 -14.24 -9.13 12.96
C VAL A 93 -15.65 -8.72 13.42
N GLN A 94 -16.01 -7.44 13.32
CA GLN A 94 -17.33 -6.94 13.71
C GLN A 94 -18.49 -7.54 12.90
N LEU A 95 -18.26 -7.94 11.65
CA LEU A 95 -19.28 -8.57 10.81
C LEU A 95 -19.54 -10.04 11.18
N ARG A 96 -18.70 -10.67 12.01
CA ARG A 96 -18.96 -12.01 12.57
C ARG A 96 -19.99 -11.99 13.71
N ASP A 97 -20.24 -10.83 14.32
CA ASP A 97 -21.30 -10.69 15.32
C ASP A 97 -22.70 -10.75 14.67
N GLY A 98 -23.28 -11.94 14.72
CA GLY A 98 -24.66 -12.22 14.33
C GLY A 98 -25.69 -12.01 15.44
N THR A 99 -25.30 -11.67 16.68
CA THR A 99 -26.22 -11.62 17.83
C THR A 99 -26.68 -10.20 18.17
N SER A 100 -25.80 -9.20 18.04
CA SER A 100 -26.15 -7.82 18.39
C SER A 100 -26.92 -7.08 17.30
N GLU A 101 -27.67 -6.05 17.70
CA GLU A 101 -28.36 -5.14 16.78
C GLU A 101 -27.42 -4.42 15.81
N TRP A 102 -27.86 -4.20 14.57
CA TRP A 102 -27.09 -3.46 13.58
C TRP A 102 -26.85 -2.00 14.01
N GLY A 103 -25.58 -1.59 14.04
CA GLY A 103 -25.12 -0.32 14.62
C GLY A 103 -24.45 -0.48 15.98
N ARG A 104 -24.63 -1.63 16.65
CA ARG A 104 -24.18 -1.94 18.02
C ARG A 104 -23.34 -3.21 18.14
N ARG A 105 -22.96 -3.81 17.00
CA ARG A 105 -22.21 -5.08 16.95
C ARG A 105 -20.89 -5.05 17.71
N ARG A 106 -20.70 -6.01 18.61
CA ARG A 106 -19.46 -6.18 19.36
C ARG A 106 -18.30 -6.47 18.41
N ILE A 107 -17.10 -6.13 18.84
CA ILE A 107 -15.87 -6.39 18.10
C ILE A 107 -15.07 -7.35 18.97
N ALA A 108 -15.29 -8.64 18.75
CA ALA A 108 -14.64 -9.74 19.48
C ALA A 108 -13.44 -10.26 18.68
N LEU A 109 -12.27 -9.66 18.87
CA LEU A 109 -11.03 -10.18 18.28
C LEU A 109 -10.59 -11.48 18.99
N SER A 110 -10.95 -11.65 20.26
CA SER A 110 -10.65 -12.88 21.02
C SER A 110 -11.26 -14.15 20.40
N GLU A 111 -12.36 -14.02 19.66
CA GLU A 111 -13.03 -15.13 18.96
C GLU A 111 -12.51 -15.32 17.52
N HIS A 112 -11.80 -14.35 16.95
CA HIS A 112 -11.47 -14.29 15.52
C HIS A 112 -10.02 -13.84 15.24
N THR A 113 -9.09 -14.35 16.04
CA THR A 113 -7.66 -13.98 16.05
C THR A 113 -6.98 -14.06 14.68
N ARG A 114 -7.27 -15.14 13.93
CA ARG A 114 -6.72 -15.43 12.60
C ARG A 114 -6.87 -14.30 11.59
N LEU A 115 -7.88 -13.45 11.72
CA LEU A 115 -8.11 -12.32 10.80
C LEU A 115 -7.00 -11.25 10.87
N LEU A 116 -6.27 -11.17 11.98
CA LEU A 116 -5.17 -10.22 12.19
C LEU A 116 -3.79 -10.90 12.25
N GLU A 117 -3.74 -12.23 12.22
CA GLU A 117 -2.51 -13.01 12.25
C GLU A 117 -1.71 -12.83 10.95
N GLY A 118 -0.38 -12.78 11.08
CA GLY A 118 0.53 -12.52 9.95
C GLY A 118 0.45 -11.10 9.35
N PHE A 119 -0.35 -10.19 9.90
CA PHE A 119 -0.59 -8.86 9.32
C PHE A 119 0.70 -8.03 9.17
N SER A 120 1.09 -7.70 7.93
CA SER A 120 2.20 -6.79 7.63
C SER A 120 1.78 -5.34 7.88
N THR A 121 2.59 -4.60 8.65
CA THR A 121 2.28 -3.20 8.96
C THR A 121 2.87 -2.21 7.93
N THR A 122 3.49 -2.74 6.88
CA THR A 122 4.04 -2.01 5.73
C THR A 122 3.38 -2.52 4.45
N GLN A 123 2.73 -1.62 3.69
CA GLN A 123 2.12 -1.92 2.39
C GLN A 123 3.15 -1.86 1.26
N LYS A 124 4.13 -0.96 1.36
CA LYS A 124 5.18 -0.79 0.35
C LYS A 124 6.47 -1.47 0.79
N ALA A 125 7.14 -2.14 -0.14
CA ALA A 125 8.34 -2.90 0.18
C ALA A 125 9.45 -2.01 0.81
N PRO A 126 10.22 -2.54 1.78
CA PRO A 126 10.21 -3.92 2.26
C PRO A 126 9.18 -4.21 3.38
N ALA A 127 8.40 -5.29 3.21
CA ALA A 127 7.70 -5.94 4.31
C ALA A 127 8.67 -6.80 5.13
N PHE A 128 8.32 -7.14 6.39
CA PHE A 128 9.18 -7.90 7.30
C PHE A 128 9.68 -9.22 6.68
N ASP A 129 8.76 -10.03 6.16
CA ASP A 129 9.05 -11.33 5.53
C ASP A 129 9.90 -11.21 4.25
N SER A 130 10.03 -10.01 3.66
CA SER A 130 10.91 -9.79 2.50
C SER A 130 12.36 -9.54 2.89
N ILE A 131 12.60 -9.15 4.16
CA ILE A 131 13.91 -8.90 4.76
C ILE A 131 14.38 -10.14 5.52
N VAL A 132 13.54 -10.66 6.43
CA VAL A 132 13.80 -11.86 7.21
C VAL A 132 12.96 -12.98 6.61
N ARG A 133 13.61 -13.85 5.82
CA ARG A 133 12.96 -14.97 5.12
C ARG A 133 13.04 -16.29 5.87
N ALA A 134 13.81 -16.35 6.94
CA ALA A 134 13.81 -17.50 7.84
C ALA A 134 12.53 -17.51 8.68
N PRO A 135 11.93 -18.69 8.94
CA PRO A 135 10.78 -18.80 9.83
C PRO A 135 11.18 -18.40 11.25
N VAL A 136 10.37 -17.55 11.88
CA VAL A 136 10.49 -17.19 13.30
C VAL A 136 9.42 -17.96 14.07
N TYR A 137 9.84 -18.89 14.91
CA TYR A 137 8.94 -19.70 15.72
C TYR A 137 8.61 -18.98 17.04
N TYR A 138 7.41 -19.18 17.55
CA TYR A 138 6.98 -18.64 18.83
C TYR A 138 6.01 -19.58 19.54
N THR A 139 5.96 -19.48 20.86
CA THR A 139 4.92 -20.07 21.71
C THR A 139 4.29 -18.94 22.51
N LEU A 140 2.98 -18.78 22.41
CA LEU A 140 2.18 -17.84 23.21
C LEU A 140 1.45 -18.59 24.31
N ASP A 141 1.47 -18.03 25.52
CA ASP A 141 0.62 -18.47 26.62
C ASP A 141 -0.24 -17.30 27.11
N ARG A 142 -1.56 -17.42 26.90
CA ARG A 142 -2.58 -16.46 27.33
C ARG A 142 -2.78 -16.48 28.84
N HIS A 143 -2.73 -17.64 29.49
CA HIS A 143 -2.92 -17.76 30.93
C HIS A 143 -1.78 -17.03 31.67
N ASP A 144 -0.54 -17.29 31.27
CA ASP A 144 0.66 -16.68 31.88
C ASP A 144 0.99 -15.31 31.28
N ARG A 145 0.32 -14.93 30.19
CA ARG A 145 0.56 -13.70 29.38
C ARG A 145 2.01 -13.60 28.97
N SER A 146 2.56 -14.73 28.56
CA SER A 146 3.96 -14.92 28.23
C SER A 146 4.14 -15.28 26.76
N VAL A 147 5.34 -15.05 26.27
CA VAL A 147 5.75 -15.49 24.94
C VAL A 147 7.22 -15.88 24.97
N ARG A 148 7.51 -16.99 24.29
CA ARG A 148 8.85 -17.37 23.87
C ARG A 148 8.94 -17.22 22.36
N VAL A 149 9.98 -16.56 21.86
CA VAL A 149 10.26 -16.40 20.43
C VAL A 149 11.66 -16.90 20.15
N ASP A 150 11.76 -17.92 19.30
CA ASP A 150 13.04 -18.49 18.86
C ASP A 150 13.40 -17.88 17.50
N LEU A 151 14.39 -16.99 17.53
CA LEU A 151 14.92 -16.28 16.36
C LEU A 151 15.98 -17.17 15.69
N PRO A 152 15.84 -17.43 14.37
CA PRO A 152 16.84 -18.19 13.61
C PRO A 152 18.13 -17.38 13.46
N GLU A 153 19.23 -18.08 13.16
CA GLU A 153 20.43 -17.42 12.65
C GLU A 153 20.13 -16.69 11.35
N LEU A 154 20.51 -15.42 11.29
CA LEU A 154 20.31 -14.54 10.15
C LEU A 154 21.62 -14.40 9.39
N LEU A 155 21.69 -15.02 8.22
CA LEU A 155 22.83 -14.98 7.32
C LEU A 155 22.49 -14.11 6.10
N ARG A 156 23.31 -13.10 5.86
CA ARG A 156 23.13 -12.15 4.76
C ARG A 156 23.13 -12.88 3.42
N ASP A 157 22.24 -12.45 2.52
CA ASP A 157 22.05 -12.97 1.16
C ASP A 157 21.57 -14.44 1.08
N ILE A 158 21.37 -15.11 2.23
CA ILE A 158 20.80 -16.46 2.33
C ILE A 158 19.35 -16.39 2.82
N ASN A 159 19.15 -15.90 4.05
CA ASN A 159 17.83 -15.76 4.68
C ASN A 159 17.56 -14.33 5.21
N TYR A 160 18.58 -13.47 5.21
CA TYR A 160 18.50 -12.07 5.60
C TYR A 160 18.90 -11.15 4.44
N PHE A 161 17.97 -10.29 4.01
CA PHE A 161 18.10 -9.42 2.84
C PHE A 161 17.82 -7.95 3.22
N PRO A 162 18.75 -7.28 3.91
CA PRO A 162 18.61 -5.87 4.23
C PRO A 162 18.56 -5.04 2.95
N ARG A 163 17.45 -4.30 2.74
CA ARG A 163 17.29 -3.41 1.57
C ARG A 163 17.98 -2.04 1.71
N ASN A 164 18.77 -1.84 2.75
CA ASN A 164 19.45 -0.59 3.03
C ASN A 164 20.90 -0.84 3.48
N ASN A 165 21.72 0.20 3.40
CA ASN A 165 23.14 0.15 3.77
C ASN A 165 23.35 0.66 5.21
N HIS A 166 22.43 0.39 6.14
CA HIS A 166 22.65 0.75 7.55
C HIS A 166 23.62 -0.22 8.21
N ALA A 167 24.55 0.31 9.00
CA ALA A 167 25.65 -0.47 9.57
C ALA A 167 25.17 -1.57 10.54
N MET A 168 24.12 -1.29 11.32
CA MET A 168 23.62 -2.18 12.36
C MET A 168 22.12 -2.44 12.20
N PHE A 169 21.66 -3.57 12.70
CA PHE A 169 20.25 -3.88 12.88
C PHE A 169 20.00 -4.60 14.21
N ARG A 170 18.74 -4.70 14.62
CA ARG A 170 18.29 -5.57 15.71
C ARG A 170 16.85 -6.00 15.49
N LEU A 171 16.45 -7.10 16.13
CA LEU A 171 15.05 -7.51 16.19
C LEU A 171 14.44 -7.09 17.53
N THR A 172 13.20 -6.57 17.47
CA THR A 172 12.40 -6.21 18.64
C THR A 172 11.10 -6.98 18.59
N ILE A 173 10.78 -7.72 19.66
CA ILE A 173 9.45 -8.29 19.87
C ILE A 173 8.64 -7.40 20.80
N THR A 174 7.32 -7.41 20.64
CA THR A 174 6.37 -6.65 21.46
C THR A 174 5.18 -7.53 21.76
N LEU A 175 4.86 -7.68 23.04
CA LEU A 175 3.72 -8.43 23.54
C LEU A 175 2.73 -7.43 24.15
N GLY A 176 1.45 -7.53 23.80
CA GLY A 176 0.42 -6.62 24.32
C GLY A 176 -0.97 -7.24 24.29
N ILE A 177 -1.89 -6.65 25.05
CA ILE A 177 -3.27 -7.15 25.14
C ILE A 177 -4.21 -6.20 24.40
N VAL A 178 -5.02 -6.77 23.52
CA VAL A 178 -6.11 -6.09 22.80
C VAL A 178 -7.44 -6.49 23.43
N PRO A 179 -8.23 -5.53 23.98
CA PRO A 179 -9.54 -5.81 24.52
C PRO A 179 -10.58 -5.87 23.40
N ASP A 180 -11.55 -6.75 23.53
CA ASP A 180 -12.76 -6.70 22.72
C ASP A 180 -13.58 -5.46 23.08
N LEU A 181 -14.39 -4.96 22.15
CA LEU A 181 -15.23 -3.78 22.39
C LEU A 181 -16.72 -4.10 22.29
N THR A 182 -17.48 -3.68 23.30
CA THR A 182 -18.95 -3.73 23.34
C THR A 182 -19.55 -2.33 23.22
N PHE A 183 -20.73 -2.21 22.62
CA PHE A 183 -21.44 -0.93 22.54
C PHE A 183 -22.16 -0.61 23.85
N ASP A 184 -21.77 0.49 24.50
CA ASP A 184 -22.41 0.99 25.71
C ASP A 184 -23.59 1.93 25.35
N VAL A 185 -24.80 1.55 25.77
CA VAL A 185 -26.04 2.27 25.40
C VAL A 185 -26.15 3.67 26.02
N PRO A 186 -25.80 3.90 27.31
CA PRO A 186 -25.78 5.23 27.92
C PRO A 186 -24.84 6.22 27.24
N SER A 187 -23.56 5.88 27.07
CA SER A 187 -22.55 6.76 26.43
C SER A 187 -22.70 6.84 24.92
N LYS A 188 -23.28 5.81 24.30
CA LYS A 188 -23.35 5.60 22.83
C LYS A 188 -21.97 5.43 22.19
N GLU A 189 -21.01 4.93 22.96
CA GLU A 189 -19.65 4.61 22.51
C GLU A 189 -19.38 3.10 22.57
N TYR A 190 -18.38 2.66 21.79
CA TYR A 190 -17.76 1.36 22.00
C TYR A 190 -16.74 1.48 23.12
N LEU A 191 -16.88 0.70 24.18
CA LEU A 191 -15.99 0.70 25.34
C LEU A 191 -15.27 -0.65 25.47
N PRO A 192 -14.01 -0.66 25.94
CA PRO A 192 -13.37 -1.90 26.38
C PRO A 192 -13.96 -2.33 27.74
N PRO A 193 -13.60 -3.51 28.26
CA PRO A 193 -13.87 -3.88 29.64
C PRO A 193 -13.34 -2.83 30.61
N TRP A 194 -14.06 -2.62 31.71
CA TRP A 194 -13.80 -1.58 32.71
C TRP A 194 -12.38 -1.62 33.32
N TRP A 195 -11.77 -2.80 33.32
CA TRP A 195 -10.43 -3.05 33.85
C TRP A 195 -9.30 -2.65 32.90
N TYR A 196 -9.59 -2.43 31.61
CA TYR A 196 -8.55 -2.19 30.62
C TYR A 196 -7.87 -0.81 30.77
N SER A 197 -6.62 -0.83 31.20
CA SER A 197 -5.77 0.33 31.46
C SER A 197 -4.48 0.30 30.63
N SER A 198 -3.63 1.31 30.80
CA SER A 198 -2.33 1.39 30.12
C SER A 198 -1.33 0.30 30.50
N ALA A 199 -1.53 -0.40 31.63
CA ALA A 199 -0.69 -1.53 32.02
C ALA A 199 -0.77 -2.70 31.02
N TYR A 200 -1.91 -2.83 30.33
CA TYR A 200 -2.15 -3.88 29.34
C TYR A 200 -1.80 -3.47 27.90
N HIS A 201 -1.27 -2.26 27.69
CA HIS A 201 -0.89 -1.81 26.35
C HIS A 201 0.19 -2.73 25.76
N SER A 202 1.45 -2.62 26.15
CA SER A 202 2.51 -3.46 25.60
C SER A 202 3.79 -3.46 26.43
N ILE A 203 4.48 -4.60 26.46
CA ILE A 203 5.88 -4.75 26.85
C ILE A 203 6.73 -5.17 25.63
N SER A 204 8.03 -4.93 25.66
CA SER A 204 8.92 -5.25 24.54
C SER A 204 10.34 -5.56 24.99
N THR A 205 11.00 -6.48 24.30
CA THR A 205 12.45 -6.73 24.40
C THR A 205 13.06 -6.76 23.00
N SER A 206 14.37 -6.55 22.93
CA SER A 206 15.14 -6.52 21.69
C SER A 206 16.38 -7.39 21.82
N THR A 207 16.86 -7.90 20.70
CA THR A 207 18.25 -8.38 20.59
C THR A 207 19.23 -7.21 20.76
N ASP A 208 20.48 -7.55 21.04
CA ASP A 208 21.58 -6.61 20.82
C ASP A 208 21.67 -6.18 19.35
N TRP A 209 22.40 -5.09 19.12
CA TRP A 209 22.68 -4.59 17.78
C TRP A 209 23.74 -5.45 17.10
N SER A 210 23.41 -6.02 15.94
CA SER A 210 24.32 -6.83 15.13
C SER A 210 24.68 -6.14 13.81
N PRO A 211 25.87 -6.35 13.22
CA PRO A 211 26.25 -5.72 11.96
C PRO A 211 25.43 -6.25 10.78
N SER A 212 24.83 -5.36 9.98
CA SER A 212 23.96 -5.75 8.86
C SER A 212 24.69 -6.49 7.73
N LEU A 213 26.03 -6.47 7.71
CA LEU A 213 26.85 -7.21 6.75
C LEU A 213 27.17 -8.63 7.21
N GLU A 214 27.27 -8.85 8.53
CA GLU A 214 27.63 -10.14 9.14
C GLU A 214 26.39 -10.97 9.46
N GLY A 215 25.27 -10.31 9.80
CA GLY A 215 24.04 -10.98 10.21
C GLY A 215 23.91 -11.05 11.72
N MET A 216 23.30 -12.11 12.25
CA MET A 216 23.07 -12.30 13.69
C MET A 216 22.96 -13.80 14.02
N PRO A 217 23.59 -14.30 15.10
CA PRO A 217 23.41 -15.69 15.53
C PRO A 217 21.96 -15.96 15.98
N GLY A 218 21.56 -17.24 15.96
CA GLY A 218 20.26 -17.65 16.53
C GLY A 218 20.15 -17.27 18.01
N SER A 219 18.96 -16.86 18.45
CA SER A 219 18.73 -16.38 19.81
C SER A 219 17.28 -16.59 20.25
N THR A 220 17.03 -16.68 21.55
CA THR A 220 15.67 -16.71 22.11
C THR A 220 15.37 -15.39 22.80
N LEU A 221 14.16 -14.85 22.57
CA LEU A 221 13.60 -13.74 23.34
C LEU A 221 12.37 -14.21 24.11
N GLU A 222 12.30 -13.87 25.39
CA GLU A 222 11.17 -14.19 26.27
C GLU A 222 10.60 -12.90 26.90
N LEU A 223 9.28 -12.85 27.05
CA LEU A 223 8.53 -11.76 27.71
C LEU A 223 7.36 -12.34 28.48
N ALA A 224 7.02 -11.75 29.63
CA ALA A 224 5.79 -12.05 30.37
C ALA A 224 5.20 -10.77 30.96
N MET A 225 3.87 -10.63 30.93
CA MET A 225 3.17 -9.45 31.47
C MET A 225 2.76 -9.66 32.93
N GLU A 226 3.31 -8.84 33.84
CA GLU A 226 2.98 -8.87 35.27
C GLU A 226 1.48 -8.67 35.54
N ALA A 227 0.85 -7.71 34.85
CA ALA A 227 -0.55 -7.40 35.03
C ALA A 227 -1.45 -8.51 34.44
N LEU A 228 -2.16 -9.22 35.31
CA LEU A 228 -3.19 -10.20 34.99
C LEU A 228 -4.55 -9.49 34.80
N PRO A 229 -5.20 -9.56 33.61
CA PRO A 229 -6.60 -9.21 33.47
C PRO A 229 -7.46 -9.97 34.49
N PRO A 230 -8.54 -9.36 35.02
CA PRO A 230 -9.58 -10.12 35.70
C PRO A 230 -10.04 -11.30 34.81
N GLY A 231 -10.60 -12.36 35.40
CA GLY A 231 -11.00 -13.62 34.74
C GLY A 231 -12.17 -13.54 33.74
N ASP A 232 -12.27 -12.41 33.05
CA ASP A 232 -13.01 -12.14 31.83
C ASP A 232 -12.18 -12.64 30.62
N ASP A 233 -12.86 -13.13 29.59
CA ASP A 233 -12.24 -13.65 28.36
C ASP A 233 -12.26 -12.65 27.20
N ALA A 234 -12.84 -11.46 27.37
CA ALA A 234 -13.02 -10.46 26.31
C ALA A 234 -11.72 -9.74 25.87
N TRP A 235 -10.65 -10.49 25.62
CA TRP A 235 -9.33 -9.98 25.25
C TRP A 235 -8.44 -11.00 24.54
N THR A 236 -7.53 -10.48 23.72
CA THR A 236 -6.55 -11.22 22.91
C THR A 236 -5.13 -10.86 23.33
N LEU A 237 -4.27 -11.86 23.51
CA LEU A 237 -2.82 -11.67 23.61
C LEU A 237 -2.22 -11.58 22.21
N MET A 238 -1.42 -10.55 21.94
CA MET A 238 -0.90 -10.26 20.59
C MET A 238 0.62 -10.12 20.59
N LEU A 239 1.29 -10.93 19.78
CA LEU A 239 2.73 -10.83 19.49
C LEU A 239 2.95 -10.03 18.21
N SER A 240 3.86 -9.05 18.26
CA SER A 240 4.40 -8.37 17.08
C SER A 240 5.93 -8.43 17.07
N ILE A 241 6.52 -8.48 15.87
CA ILE A 241 7.96 -8.38 15.66
C ILE A 241 8.27 -7.19 14.75
N GLY A 242 9.46 -6.63 14.89
CA GLY A 242 9.99 -5.65 13.96
C GLY A 242 11.50 -5.70 13.86
N ILE A 243 12.01 -5.36 12.67
CA ILE A 243 13.43 -5.13 12.43
C ILE A 243 13.72 -3.63 12.45
N GLU A 244 14.67 -3.25 13.30
CA GLU A 244 15.10 -1.88 13.50
C GLU A 244 16.51 -1.70 12.93
N TYR A 245 16.78 -0.56 12.28
CA TYR A 245 18.11 -0.24 11.77
C TYR A 245 18.80 0.86 12.58
N GLY A 246 20.11 0.73 12.71
CA GLY A 246 20.96 1.59 13.53
C GLY A 246 22.15 2.13 12.76
N ALA A 247 22.57 3.33 13.14
CA ALA A 247 23.80 3.97 12.67
C ALA A 247 24.67 4.35 13.88
N VAL A 248 25.98 4.15 13.75
CA VAL A 248 26.95 4.58 14.77
C VAL A 248 26.97 6.10 14.81
N ARG A 249 26.79 6.67 16.01
CA ARG A 249 26.87 8.12 16.26
C ARG A 249 28.30 8.54 16.60
N GLN A 250 28.55 9.85 16.60
CA GLN A 250 29.87 10.45 16.85
C GLN A 250 30.51 10.05 18.20
N ASN A 251 29.71 9.63 19.18
CA ASN A 251 30.16 9.13 20.49
C ASN A 251 30.31 7.60 20.56
N GLY A 252 30.29 6.90 19.42
CA GLY A 252 30.36 5.44 19.34
C GLY A 252 29.06 4.71 19.70
N THR A 253 28.02 5.38 20.20
CA THR A 253 26.76 4.69 20.52
C THR A 253 25.92 4.47 19.26
N ILE A 254 25.22 3.33 19.20
CA ILE A 254 24.35 3.00 18.07
C ILE A 254 23.01 3.72 18.28
N GLY A 255 22.64 4.57 17.33
CA GLY A 255 21.37 5.27 17.31
C GLY A 255 20.42 4.70 16.27
N GLU A 256 19.17 4.45 16.67
CA GLU A 256 18.10 4.08 15.74
C GLU A 256 17.93 5.11 14.61
N VAL A 257 17.80 4.61 13.38
CA VAL A 257 17.45 5.40 12.19
C VAL A 257 15.93 5.43 12.05
N ARG A 258 15.32 6.57 12.43
CA ARG A 258 13.85 6.71 12.46
C ARG A 258 13.22 6.46 11.09
N ARG A 259 12.11 5.72 11.05
CA ARG A 259 11.33 5.36 9.85
C ARG A 259 12.01 4.38 8.88
N PHE A 260 13.10 3.73 9.29
CA PHE A 260 13.69 2.62 8.56
C PHE A 260 13.55 1.33 9.37
N GLY A 261 12.95 0.32 8.75
CA GLY A 261 12.58 -0.93 9.39
C GLY A 261 11.37 -1.56 8.71
N ALA A 262 10.88 -2.65 9.29
CA ALA A 262 9.59 -3.24 8.96
C ALA A 262 9.03 -3.92 10.22
N ALA A 263 7.70 -4.04 10.32
CA ALA A 263 7.06 -4.76 11.42
C ALA A 263 5.87 -5.61 10.93
N LYS A 264 5.54 -6.63 11.73
CA LYS A 264 4.51 -7.63 11.44
C LYS A 264 3.87 -8.07 12.75
N ILE A 265 2.56 -8.27 12.73
CA ILE A 265 1.84 -8.99 13.79
C ILE A 265 2.05 -10.48 13.51
N MET A 266 2.71 -11.18 14.43
CA MET A 266 3.15 -12.56 14.21
C MET A 266 2.06 -13.56 14.56
N GLY A 267 1.49 -13.43 15.75
CA GLY A 267 0.57 -14.39 16.33
C GLY A 267 -0.38 -13.75 17.34
N LEU A 268 -1.55 -14.35 17.49
CA LEU A 268 -2.59 -13.90 18.42
C LEU A 268 -3.22 -15.10 19.13
N GLN A 269 -3.47 -14.97 20.43
CA GLN A 269 -4.15 -16.00 21.22
C GLN A 269 -5.36 -15.40 21.93
N GLY A 270 -6.53 -15.94 21.64
CA GLY A 270 -7.83 -15.43 22.04
C GLY A 270 -8.52 -16.32 23.07
N LYS A 271 -9.85 -16.22 23.14
CA LYS A 271 -10.67 -17.07 24.01
C LYS A 271 -10.76 -18.46 23.40
N ASP A 272 -10.06 -19.40 24.01
CA ASP A 272 -10.03 -20.84 23.72
C ASP A 272 -9.58 -21.19 22.28
N GLY A 273 -8.79 -22.25 22.16
CA GLY A 273 -8.13 -22.61 20.90
C GLY A 273 -9.05 -23.27 19.88
N GLU A 274 -10.12 -22.61 19.44
CA GLU A 274 -10.82 -22.99 18.21
C GLU A 274 -9.95 -22.66 16.99
N SER A 275 -8.91 -23.47 16.84
CA SER A 275 -8.38 -23.76 15.53
C SER A 275 -9.46 -24.47 14.72
N GLU A 276 -10.27 -23.70 13.95
CA GLU A 276 -11.00 -24.29 12.83
C GLU A 276 -9.97 -25.05 12.00
N GLU A 277 -10.05 -26.38 12.00
CA GLU A 277 -9.14 -27.21 11.22
C GLU A 277 -9.32 -26.81 9.75
N SER A 278 -8.27 -26.21 9.18
CA SER A 278 -8.15 -26.17 7.73
C SER A 278 -7.92 -27.61 7.29
N GLY A 279 -9.00 -28.33 6.99
CA GLY A 279 -8.98 -29.63 6.35
C GLY A 279 -8.37 -29.49 4.95
N GLY A 280 -7.05 -29.38 4.91
CA GLY A 280 -6.24 -29.61 3.71
C GLY A 280 -6.24 -31.11 3.45
N GLU A 281 -7.36 -31.60 2.94
CA GLU A 281 -7.46 -32.98 2.47
C GLU A 281 -6.46 -33.17 1.33
N MET A 282 -5.41 -33.92 1.63
CA MET A 282 -4.44 -34.38 0.65
C MET A 282 -5.16 -35.31 -0.31
N ILE A 283 -5.55 -34.79 -1.49
CA ILE A 283 -6.06 -35.63 -2.58
C ILE A 283 -4.88 -36.47 -3.08
N GLU A 284 -4.84 -37.73 -2.64
CA GLU A 284 -3.94 -38.73 -3.21
C GLU A 284 -4.38 -39.04 -4.65
N ASP A 285 -3.47 -38.81 -5.59
CA ASP A 285 -3.65 -39.18 -7.00
C ASP A 285 -3.66 -40.70 -7.16
N SER A 286 -4.86 -41.28 -7.19
CA SER A 286 -5.11 -42.67 -7.57
C SER A 286 -6.12 -42.71 -8.71
N GLY A 287 -5.61 -42.54 -9.94
CA GLY A 287 -6.43 -42.60 -11.13
C GLY A 287 -6.87 -44.04 -11.45
N GLU A 288 -8.18 -44.29 -11.42
CA GLU A 288 -8.79 -45.41 -12.15
C GLU A 288 -10.08 -44.96 -12.87
N ARG A 289 -10.24 -45.42 -14.11
CA ARG A 289 -11.38 -45.10 -14.99
C ARG A 289 -12.42 -46.20 -14.93
N ASN A 290 -13.69 -45.81 -14.81
CA ASN A 290 -14.96 -46.46 -15.22
C ASN A 290 -16.07 -45.86 -14.31
N GLY A 291 -17.31 -45.58 -14.72
CA GLY A 291 -18.00 -45.62 -16.00
C GLY A 291 -19.50 -45.34 -15.78
N GLU A 292 -20.14 -44.66 -16.74
CA GLU A 292 -21.61 -44.63 -16.97
C GLU A 292 -22.62 -43.95 -16.00
N THR A 293 -23.26 -42.92 -16.55
CA THR A 293 -24.72 -42.58 -16.47
C THR A 293 -25.32 -41.89 -15.22
N GLY A 294 -26.26 -40.96 -15.45
CA GLY A 294 -27.14 -40.45 -14.39
C GLY A 294 -27.61 -38.97 -14.45
N ILE A 295 -27.67 -38.29 -15.60
CA ILE A 295 -28.19 -36.90 -15.64
C ILE A 295 -29.72 -36.90 -15.58
N VAL A 296 -30.29 -36.44 -14.47
CA VAL A 296 -31.71 -36.03 -14.39
C VAL A 296 -31.78 -34.51 -14.60
N ARG A 297 -32.54 -34.07 -15.60
CA ARG A 297 -32.85 -32.66 -15.84
C ARG A 297 -34.21 -32.36 -15.23
N GLU A 298 -34.29 -31.33 -14.37
CA GLU A 298 -35.57 -30.69 -14.06
C GLU A 298 -35.84 -29.57 -15.09
N ASP A 299 -37.07 -29.55 -15.61
CA ASP A 299 -37.49 -28.61 -16.64
C ASP A 299 -37.77 -27.22 -16.05
N VAL A 300 -36.98 -26.22 -16.45
CA VAL A 300 -37.25 -24.81 -16.17
C VAL A 300 -38.04 -24.21 -17.35
N PRO A 301 -39.23 -23.60 -17.13
CA PRO A 301 -40.05 -23.06 -18.21
C PRO A 301 -39.37 -21.87 -18.92
N ALA A 302 -39.60 -21.78 -20.23
CA ALA A 302 -38.96 -20.79 -21.10
C ALA A 302 -39.32 -19.34 -20.73
N ARG A 303 -38.34 -18.44 -20.88
CA ARG A 303 -38.46 -17.01 -20.59
C ARG A 303 -38.90 -16.25 -21.86
N ASP A 304 -39.80 -15.28 -21.70
CA ASP A 304 -40.40 -14.50 -22.79
C ASP A 304 -39.33 -13.65 -23.54
N PRO A 305 -39.23 -13.66 -24.88
CA PRO A 305 -38.16 -12.96 -25.63
C PRO A 305 -38.16 -11.43 -25.58
N GLN A 306 -39.04 -10.78 -24.81
CA GLN A 306 -39.15 -9.31 -24.74
C GLN A 306 -38.39 -8.67 -23.56
N ASP A 307 -37.73 -9.46 -22.72
CA ASP A 307 -37.14 -9.00 -21.44
C ASP A 307 -35.59 -9.04 -21.44
N GLU A 308 -34.96 -8.69 -22.59
CA GLU A 308 -33.52 -8.41 -22.64
C GLU A 308 -33.21 -7.00 -22.10
N PRO A 309 -32.28 -6.86 -21.14
CA PRO A 309 -31.83 -5.54 -20.70
C PRO A 309 -31.01 -4.87 -21.81
N ARG A 310 -31.53 -3.76 -22.36
CA ARG A 310 -30.83 -2.89 -23.31
C ARG A 310 -29.38 -2.65 -22.90
N ALA A 311 -28.43 -3.18 -23.68
CA ALA A 311 -27.02 -2.87 -23.54
C ALA A 311 -26.81 -1.35 -23.76
N MET A 312 -26.48 -0.62 -22.70
CA MET A 312 -26.00 0.75 -22.85
C MET A 312 -24.61 0.69 -23.46
N ALA A 313 -24.42 1.34 -24.62
CA ALA A 313 -23.12 1.48 -25.24
C ALA A 313 -22.13 2.15 -24.26
N ALA A 314 -20.95 1.56 -24.09
CA ALA A 314 -19.88 2.16 -23.32
C ALA A 314 -19.42 3.47 -24.01
N PRO A 315 -19.12 4.54 -23.26
CA PRO A 315 -18.62 5.77 -23.85
C PRO A 315 -17.20 5.58 -24.42
N ASP A 316 -16.92 6.20 -25.56
CA ASP A 316 -15.62 6.17 -26.22
C ASP A 316 -14.48 6.60 -25.28
N MET A 317 -13.64 5.66 -24.86
CA MET A 317 -12.45 5.97 -24.07
C MET A 317 -11.31 6.45 -24.98
N GLN A 318 -11.11 7.76 -25.01
CA GLN A 318 -9.89 8.36 -25.55
C GLN A 318 -8.73 8.16 -24.56
N TYR A 319 -7.69 7.43 -24.99
CA TYR A 319 -6.46 7.27 -24.23
C TYR A 319 -5.44 8.34 -24.60
N VAL A 320 -5.03 9.16 -23.62
CA VAL A 320 -3.95 10.15 -23.79
C VAL A 320 -2.66 9.56 -23.26
N TYR A 321 -1.76 9.18 -24.16
CA TYR A 321 -0.41 8.75 -23.81
C TYR A 321 0.53 9.97 -23.72
N THR A 322 1.42 9.97 -22.73
CA THR A 322 2.43 11.03 -22.56
C THR A 322 3.80 10.39 -22.37
N MET A 323 4.55 10.28 -23.46
CA MET A 323 5.94 9.83 -23.42
C MET A 323 6.82 10.95 -22.86
N LYS A 324 7.75 10.59 -21.97
CA LYS A 324 8.85 11.46 -21.53
C LYS A 324 10.17 10.81 -21.91
N GLU A 325 10.98 11.50 -22.70
CA GLU A 325 12.36 11.10 -22.92
C GLU A 325 13.20 11.26 -21.63
N PRO A 326 14.20 10.40 -21.40
CA PRO A 326 15.12 10.54 -20.27
C PRO A 326 15.99 11.79 -20.43
N ALA A 327 16.00 12.64 -19.41
CA ALA A 327 16.64 13.96 -19.49
C ALA A 327 18.17 13.88 -19.38
N THR A 328 18.88 14.03 -20.50
CA THR A 328 20.28 14.45 -20.54
C THR A 328 20.39 15.97 -20.72
N GLU A 329 21.11 16.62 -19.81
CA GLU A 329 21.46 18.05 -19.71
C GLU A 329 20.65 19.12 -20.47
N LYS A 330 19.91 19.92 -19.68
CA LYS A 330 19.51 21.32 -19.96
C LYS A 330 19.04 21.64 -21.39
N LYS A 331 17.82 21.21 -21.75
CA LYS A 331 16.93 21.94 -22.70
C LYS A 331 15.46 21.64 -22.44
N GLU A 332 14.58 22.46 -23.02
CA GLU A 332 13.12 22.43 -22.79
C GLU A 332 12.48 21.05 -23.01
N VAL A 333 11.61 20.65 -22.09
CA VAL A 333 10.71 19.50 -22.28
C VAL A 333 9.56 19.92 -23.19
N ARG A 334 9.54 19.45 -24.43
CA ARG A 334 8.37 19.55 -25.32
C ARG A 334 7.54 18.29 -25.19
N VAL A 335 6.22 18.47 -25.04
CA VAL A 335 5.25 17.37 -24.94
C VAL A 335 4.44 17.34 -26.23
N TYR A 336 4.44 16.20 -26.90
CA TYR A 336 3.61 15.94 -28.08
C TYR A 336 2.42 15.06 -27.67
N THR A 337 1.24 15.39 -28.19
CA THR A 337 0.00 14.64 -27.92
C THR A 337 -0.51 14.09 -29.25
N TYR A 338 -0.76 12.78 -29.30
CA TYR A 338 -1.29 12.11 -30.49
C TYR A 338 -2.62 11.42 -30.15
N THR A 339 -3.51 11.36 -31.14
CA THR A 339 -4.78 10.63 -31.04
C THR A 339 -4.75 9.51 -32.08
N ILE A 340 -4.91 8.26 -31.63
CA ILE A 340 -4.79 7.07 -32.49
C ILE A 340 -6.09 6.25 -32.36
N PRO A 341 -6.70 5.77 -33.45
CA PRO A 341 -7.88 4.90 -33.40
C PRO A 341 -7.53 3.51 -32.85
N VAL A 342 -8.50 2.88 -32.18
CA VAL A 342 -8.33 1.62 -31.43
C VAL A 342 -7.85 0.44 -32.31
N SER A 343 -8.08 0.49 -33.62
CA SER A 343 -7.70 -0.55 -34.59
C SER A 343 -6.19 -0.72 -34.80
N ALA A 344 -5.35 0.24 -34.37
CA ALA A 344 -3.89 0.21 -34.57
C ALA A 344 -3.11 -0.29 -33.34
N ARG A 345 -3.78 -1.02 -32.43
CA ARG A 345 -3.20 -1.37 -31.12
C ARG A 345 -2.18 -2.51 -31.18
N GLU A 346 -2.43 -3.55 -31.98
CA GLU A 346 -1.58 -4.75 -32.01
C GLU A 346 -0.20 -4.48 -32.64
N GLU A 347 -0.08 -3.57 -33.61
CA GLU A 347 1.21 -3.21 -34.23
C GLU A 347 2.15 -2.42 -33.30
N LEU A 348 1.64 -1.80 -32.23
CA LEU A 348 2.45 -0.95 -31.32
C LEU A 348 3.06 -1.69 -30.13
N ASP A 349 2.39 -2.74 -29.64
CA ASP A 349 2.92 -3.55 -28.54
C ASP A 349 4.15 -4.37 -29.00
N ASP A 350 4.18 -4.82 -30.27
CA ASP A 350 5.36 -5.46 -30.89
C ASP A 350 6.55 -4.50 -31.06
N ILE A 351 6.31 -3.24 -31.46
CA ILE A 351 7.37 -2.22 -31.63
C ILE A 351 8.04 -1.87 -30.29
N CYS A 352 7.28 -1.92 -29.18
CA CYS A 352 7.80 -1.70 -27.84
C CYS A 352 8.60 -2.89 -27.30
N ALA A 353 8.37 -4.11 -27.80
CA ALA A 353 8.99 -5.33 -27.29
C ALA A 353 10.44 -5.56 -27.80
N THR A 354 10.82 -5.01 -28.96
CA THR A 354 12.04 -5.44 -29.68
C THR A 354 13.17 -4.41 -29.79
N ARG A 355 13.27 -3.40 -28.90
CA ARG A 355 14.33 -2.37 -28.98
C ARG A 355 15.19 -2.20 -27.72
N THR A 356 16.24 -3.01 -27.64
CA THR A 356 17.50 -2.72 -26.94
C THR A 356 18.63 -2.51 -27.96
N ALA A 357 18.58 -1.40 -28.71
CA ALA A 357 19.65 -0.96 -29.61
C ALA A 357 19.65 0.58 -29.77
N GLU A 358 20.80 1.16 -30.13
CA GLU A 358 21.05 2.61 -30.16
C GLU A 358 20.18 3.39 -31.19
N PRO A 359 19.95 4.70 -30.97
CA PRO A 359 19.02 5.49 -31.79
C PRO A 359 19.67 6.09 -33.05
N GLU A 360 19.30 5.58 -34.23
CA GLU A 360 19.38 6.36 -35.48
C GLU A 360 18.19 7.32 -35.60
N GLN A 361 18.45 8.56 -36.02
CA GLN A 361 17.44 9.61 -36.13
C GLN A 361 16.53 9.44 -37.34
N ILE A 362 15.22 9.34 -37.13
CA ILE A 362 14.21 9.49 -38.18
C ILE A 362 13.61 10.89 -38.07
N ALA A 363 13.89 11.75 -39.06
CA ALA A 363 13.32 13.09 -39.13
C ALA A 363 11.91 13.05 -39.73
N LEU A 364 10.92 13.55 -38.98
CA LEU A 364 9.57 13.81 -39.48
C LEU A 364 9.34 15.33 -39.56
N THR A 365 9.06 15.82 -40.76
CA THR A 365 8.86 17.23 -41.07
C THR A 365 7.49 17.71 -40.56
N PRO A 366 7.38 18.89 -39.91
CA PRO A 366 6.09 19.40 -39.45
C PRO A 366 5.24 19.95 -40.63
N PRO A 367 3.90 19.87 -40.55
CA PRO A 367 3.01 20.40 -41.59
C PRO A 367 2.96 21.93 -41.59
N GLU A 368 2.78 22.51 -42.77
CA GLU A 368 2.78 23.96 -43.00
C GLU A 368 1.58 24.67 -42.36
N THR A 369 1.83 25.67 -41.52
CA THR A 369 0.82 26.62 -41.05
C THR A 369 0.64 27.74 -42.08
N ARG A 370 -0.58 27.88 -42.62
CA ARG A 370 -0.95 29.05 -43.43
C ARG A 370 -0.97 30.31 -42.56
N ASP A 371 -0.23 31.33 -43.00
CA ASP A 371 -0.10 32.62 -42.33
C ASP A 371 -1.15 33.64 -42.82
N SER A 372 -1.70 34.42 -41.88
CA SER A 372 -2.27 35.74 -42.15
C SER A 372 -2.52 36.53 -40.86
N GLY A 373 -1.80 37.64 -40.63
CA GLY A 373 -2.41 38.80 -39.97
C GLY A 373 -1.70 39.53 -38.81
N GLN A 374 -0.53 40.14 -39.09
CA GLN A 374 -0.15 41.51 -38.67
C GLN A 374 -0.08 41.96 -37.18
N ARG A 375 1.09 42.58 -36.88
CA ARG A 375 1.33 43.78 -36.01
C ARG A 375 1.20 43.63 -34.47
N SER A 376 1.99 44.33 -33.64
CA SER A 376 3.23 45.12 -33.87
C SER A 376 3.94 45.47 -32.55
N THR A 377 5.24 45.82 -32.66
CA THR A 377 6.00 46.80 -31.84
C THR A 377 6.16 46.63 -30.32
N ASP A 378 7.44 46.53 -29.93
CA ASP A 378 8.11 47.28 -28.84
C ASP A 378 7.71 47.02 -27.37
N SER A 379 8.58 47.12 -26.37
CA SER A 379 10.06 47.23 -26.24
C SER A 379 10.36 46.88 -24.76
N GLY A 380 11.55 46.58 -24.25
CA GLY A 380 12.93 46.58 -24.75
C GLY A 380 13.87 46.70 -23.52
N LYS A 381 15.18 46.45 -23.71
CA LYS A 381 16.29 46.63 -22.74
C LYS A 381 16.44 45.60 -21.59
N PHE A 382 17.65 45.30 -21.13
CA PHE A 382 19.03 45.16 -21.71
C PHE A 382 20.00 44.82 -20.54
N PHE A 383 21.27 44.51 -20.88
CA PHE A 383 22.46 44.36 -20.01
C PHE A 383 22.71 42.97 -19.37
N PHE A 384 23.71 42.20 -19.86
CA PHE A 384 25.20 42.29 -19.67
C PHE A 384 25.56 41.87 -18.21
N ALA A 385 26.61 41.12 -17.84
CA ALA A 385 27.71 40.40 -18.50
C ALA A 385 28.30 39.38 -17.45
N GLU A 386 29.38 38.59 -17.59
CA GLU A 386 30.33 38.24 -18.65
C GLU A 386 31.14 36.98 -18.23
N ASN A 387 32.01 36.45 -19.12
CA ASN A 387 33.23 35.65 -18.85
C ASN A 387 33.13 34.25 -18.18
N THR A 388 34.11 33.34 -18.32
CA THR A 388 35.03 32.95 -19.43
C THR A 388 35.81 31.73 -18.93
N SER A 389 35.95 30.68 -19.75
CA SER A 389 37.21 29.95 -19.98
C SER A 389 36.97 28.67 -20.79
N VAL A 390 37.93 28.33 -21.65
CA VAL A 390 37.91 27.20 -22.58
C VAL A 390 39.24 26.46 -22.45
N ALA A 391 39.23 25.13 -22.38
CA ALA A 391 40.40 24.31 -22.69
C ALA A 391 39.97 22.91 -23.19
N SER A 392 40.34 22.60 -24.43
CA SER A 392 40.06 21.36 -25.14
C SER A 392 41.28 20.45 -25.18
N PHE A 393 41.09 19.12 -25.23
CA PHE A 393 42.06 18.20 -25.84
C PHE A 393 41.39 16.91 -26.35
N PHE A 394 41.75 16.52 -27.57
CA PHE A 394 41.40 15.33 -28.36
C PHE A 394 42.70 14.98 -29.16
N PRO A 395 42.81 13.92 -30.01
CA PRO A 395 42.04 12.67 -30.12
C PRO A 395 42.96 11.41 -30.26
N ARG A 396 42.37 10.21 -30.45
CA ARG A 396 42.94 9.20 -31.38
C ARG A 396 41.89 8.22 -31.93
N MET A 397 41.91 8.00 -33.25
CA MET A 397 41.06 7.05 -34.00
C MET A 397 41.88 5.90 -34.60
N SER A 398 41.25 4.72 -34.78
CA SER A 398 41.50 3.74 -35.86
C SER A 398 40.60 2.49 -35.67
N LYS A 399 40.12 1.73 -36.67
CA LYS A 399 39.73 1.94 -38.09
C LYS A 399 39.14 0.59 -38.60
N SER A 400 38.43 0.59 -39.74
CA SER A 400 38.03 -0.59 -40.59
C SER A 400 36.91 -1.54 -40.09
N SER A 401 36.09 -2.21 -40.92
CA SER A 401 35.60 -2.07 -42.33
C SER A 401 34.34 -3.02 -42.50
N PRO A 402 33.85 -3.48 -43.68
CA PRO A 402 32.75 -2.81 -44.39
C PRO A 402 31.54 -3.68 -44.87
N GLY A 403 30.39 -3.04 -45.08
CA GLY A 403 29.56 -3.18 -46.30
C GLY A 403 28.45 -4.26 -46.40
N PHE A 404 27.20 -3.81 -46.63
CA PHE A 404 26.38 -4.24 -47.78
C PHE A 404 25.18 -3.28 -48.01
N GLN A 405 24.78 -3.07 -49.27
CA GLN A 405 23.56 -2.34 -49.68
C GLN A 405 23.09 -2.92 -51.02
N PRO A 406 21.77 -3.08 -51.24
CA PRO A 406 21.24 -2.74 -52.56
C PRO A 406 19.83 -2.07 -52.57
N ARG A 407 19.80 -0.90 -53.23
CA ARG A 407 18.74 -0.24 -54.03
C ARG A 407 17.31 -0.82 -54.13
N TRP A 408 16.35 0.06 -53.77
CA TRP A 408 15.20 0.58 -54.55
C TRP A 408 14.60 -0.17 -55.74
N ILE A 409 13.27 -0.35 -55.73
CA ILE A 409 12.37 -0.19 -56.90
C ILE A 409 11.12 0.60 -56.48
N LEU A 410 10.78 1.66 -57.23
CA LEU A 410 9.54 2.44 -57.14
C LEU A 410 8.97 2.61 -58.56
N SER A 411 7.75 2.16 -58.83
CA SER A 411 6.99 2.57 -60.03
C SER A 411 5.52 2.14 -59.97
N GLY A 412 4.61 3.10 -59.81
CA GLY A 412 3.24 3.00 -60.31
C GLY A 412 3.10 3.80 -61.63
N PRO A 413 2.25 3.36 -62.59
CA PRO A 413 1.95 4.08 -63.82
C PRO A 413 0.79 5.10 -63.64
N PRO A 414 0.53 6.01 -64.60
CA PRO A 414 0.53 7.44 -64.26
C PRO A 414 -0.77 8.21 -64.56
N GLY A 415 -0.79 9.48 -64.13
CA GLY A 415 -1.72 10.54 -64.52
C GLY A 415 -1.05 11.90 -64.35
#